data_AF-A0A3M6K462-F1
#
_entry.id   AF-A0A3M6K462-F1
#
_cell.length_a   1.000
_cell.length_b   1.000
_cell.length_c   1.000
_cell.angle_alpha   90.00
_cell.angle_beta   90.00
_cell.angle_gamma   90.00
#
_symmetry.space_group_name_H-M   'P 1'
#
loop_
_entity.id
_entity.type
_entity.pdbx_description
1 polymer ?
#
loop_
_entity_poly.entity_id
_entity_poly.type
_entity_poly.pdbx_seq_one_letter_code
_entity_poly.pdbx_strand_id
1 'polypeptide(L)' 'MVHSEHNKSKNSGGFALIILGALLLIIGPQEAIVPKSMSVATWVAGLLIGGLGFYLKFIRHRTKQQ' A
#
# COMPACT_ATOMS: atom_id res chain seq x y z
N MET A 1 -15.76 30.04 10.91
CA MET A 1 -15.80 28.56 10.96
C MET A 1 -14.35 28.07 10.87
N VAL A 2 -13.68 27.91 12.02
CA VAL A 2 -12.20 27.80 12.14
C VAL A 2 -11.71 26.41 12.60
N HIS A 3 -12.61 25.42 12.71
CA HIS A 3 -12.27 24.11 13.30
C HIS A 3 -12.28 22.93 12.32
N SER A 4 -12.34 23.15 11.00
CA SER A 4 -12.41 22.05 10.03
C SER A 4 -11.05 21.60 9.47
N GLU A 5 -9.96 22.33 9.74
CA GLU A 5 -8.64 22.00 9.18
C GLU A 5 -7.97 20.79 9.84
N HIS A 6 -8.33 20.44 11.08
CA HIS A 6 -7.76 19.27 11.77
C HIS A 6 -8.36 17.92 11.34
N ASN A 7 -9.50 17.89 10.64
CA ASN A 7 -10.10 16.64 10.15
C ASN A 7 -9.64 16.26 8.73
N LYS A 8 -8.60 16.93 8.21
CA LYS A 8 -8.01 16.50 6.94
C LYS A 8 -7.24 15.21 7.20
N SER A 9 -7.95 14.07 7.06
CA SER A 9 -7.37 12.73 6.99
C SER A 9 -6.08 12.80 6.20
N LYS A 10 -4.97 12.72 6.93
CA LYS A 10 -3.62 13.08 6.48
C LYS A 10 -3.11 12.02 5.52
N ASN A 11 -3.71 11.92 4.34
CA ASN A 11 -3.28 11.15 3.17
C ASN A 11 -2.59 9.80 3.50
N SER A 12 -3.20 9.05 4.43
CA SER A 12 -2.62 7.83 5.02
C SER A 12 -2.88 6.59 4.17
N GLY A 13 -3.87 6.64 3.27
CA GLY A 13 -4.25 5.50 2.41
C GLY A 13 -3.10 4.96 1.56
N GLY A 14 -2.26 5.83 0.99
CA GLY A 14 -1.07 5.39 0.26
C GLY A 14 -0.06 4.64 1.15
N PHE A 15 0.08 5.04 2.41
CA PHE A 15 0.99 4.39 3.36
C PHE A 15 0.45 3.02 3.81
N ALA A 16 -0.86 2.92 4.02
CA ALA A 16 -1.52 1.64 4.31
C ALA A 16 -1.34 0.63 3.17
N LEU A 17 -1.45 1.08 1.91
CA LEU A 17 -1.21 0.22 0.74
C LEU A 17 0.23 -0.25 0.64
N ILE A 18 1.21 0.59 1.00
CA ILE A 18 2.63 0.20 1.05
C ILE A 18 2.83 -0.90 2.10
N ILE A 19 2.30 -0.70 3.31
CA ILE A 19 2.41 -1.69 4.40
C ILE A 19 1.72 -2.99 4.00
N LEU A 20 0.51 -2.93 3.44
CA LEU A 20 -0.23 -4.10 2.97
C LEU A 20 0.56 -4.86 1.89
N GLY A 21 1.14 -4.17 0.91
CA GLY A 21 1.98 -4.78 -0.11
C GLY A 21 3.22 -5.46 0.47
N ALA A 22 3.92 -4.81 1.41
CA ALA A 22 5.08 -5.37 2.08
C ALA A 22 4.73 -6.64 2.88
N LEU A 23 3.61 -6.63 3.60
CA LEU A 23 3.14 -7.81 4.34
C LEU A 23 2.82 -8.97 3.39
N LEU A 24 2.19 -8.72 2.24
CA LEU A 24 1.92 -9.75 1.23
C LEU A 24 3.21 -10.35 0.65
N LEU A 25 4.28 -9.57 0.50
CA LEU A 25 5.58 -10.08 0.05
C LEU A 25 6.27 -10.95 1.10
N ILE A 26 6.09 -10.64 2.38
CA ILE A 26 6.62 -11.44 3.50
C ILE A 26 5.83 -12.74 3.69
N ILE A 27 4.50 -12.70 3.51
CA ILE A 27 3.60 -13.83 3.75
C ILE A 27 3.49 -14.75 2.53
N GLY A 28 3.66 -14.23 1.31
CA GLY A 28 3.53 -15.03 0.08
C GLY A 28 4.40 -16.30 0.00
N PRO A 29 5.66 -16.35 0.47
CA PRO A 29 6.46 -17.56 0.48
C PRO A 29 6.20 -18.46 1.72
N GLN A 30 5.30 -18.07 2.63
CA GLN A 30 4.92 -18.90 3.78
C GLN A 30 3.85 -19.91 3.38
N GLU A 31 4.31 -21.13 3.09
CA GLU A 31 3.47 -22.29 2.72
C GLU A 31 2.45 -22.69 3.81
N ALA A 32 2.68 -22.30 5.06
CA ALA A 32 1.75 -22.53 6.17
C ALA A 32 0.49 -21.64 6.09
N ILE A 33 0.55 -20.55 5.31
CA ILE A 33 -0.50 -19.52 5.23
C ILE A 33 -1.03 -19.41 3.79
N VAL A 34 -0.14 -19.47 2.80
CA VAL A 34 -0.47 -19.35 1.39
C VAL A 34 -0.10 -20.65 0.69
N PRO A 35 -1.04 -21.32 0.01
CA PRO A 35 -0.73 -22.51 -0.77
C PRO A 35 0.34 -22.22 -1.84
N LYS A 36 1.28 -23.14 -2.06
CA LYS A 36 2.35 -23.02 -3.06
C LYS A 36 1.88 -22.55 -4.44
N SER A 37 0.72 -23.01 -4.89
CA SER A 37 0.10 -22.63 -6.16
C SER A 37 -0.32 -21.15 -6.23
N MET A 38 -0.60 -20.53 -5.09
CA MET A 38 -0.98 -19.13 -4.95
C MET A 38 0.18 -18.23 -4.52
N SER A 39 1.30 -18.79 -4.05
CA SER A 39 2.47 -18.03 -3.57
C SER A 39 2.95 -16.96 -4.57
N VAL A 40 3.10 -17.35 -5.85
CA VAL A 40 3.52 -16.43 -6.92
C VAL A 40 2.48 -15.33 -7.15
N ALA A 41 1.18 -15.68 -7.12
CA ALA A 41 0.11 -14.71 -7.30
C ALA A 41 0.06 -13.71 -6.13
N THR A 42 0.27 -14.17 -4.90
CA THR A 42 0.35 -13.32 -3.70
C THR A 42 1.55 -12.38 -3.78
N TRP A 43 2.69 -12.85 -4.28
CA TRP A 43 3.88 -12.01 -4.51
C TRP A 43 3.64 -10.93 -5.56
N VAL A 44 3.05 -11.29 -6.70
CA VAL A 44 2.69 -10.33 -7.75
C VAL A 44 1.69 -9.30 -7.22
N ALA A 45 0.67 -9.75 -6.49
CA ALA A 45 -0.29 -8.85 -5.84
C ALA A 45 0.39 -7.91 -4.83
N GLY A 46 1.32 -8.41 -4.01
CA GLY A 46 2.09 -7.62 -3.07
C GLY A 46 2.93 -6.53 -3.75
N LEU A 47 3.61 -6.85 -4.86
CA LEU A 47 4.35 -5.88 -5.66
C LEU A 47 3.42 -4.83 -6.28
N LEU A 48 2.29 -5.23 -6.84
CA LEU A 48 1.32 -4.31 -7.45
C LEU A 48 0.70 -3.37 -6.41
N ILE A 49 0.24 -3.91 -5.27
CA ILE A 49 -0.40 -3.13 -4.20
C ILE A 49 0.61 -2.21 -3.53
N GLY A 50 1.81 -2.71 -3.21
CA GLY A 50 2.87 -1.92 -2.61
C GLY A 50 3.37 -0.81 -3.54
N GLY A 51 3.55 -1.14 -4.83
CA GLY A 51 3.91 -0.17 -5.87
C GLY A 51 2.84 0.89 -6.10
N LEU A 52 1.57 0.51 -6.12
CA LEU A 52 0.45 1.45 -6.24
C LEU A 52 0.34 2.36 -5.00
N GLY A 53 0.54 1.80 -3.81
CA GLY A 53 0.65 2.57 -2.57
C GLY A 53 1.78 3.59 -2.62
N PHE A 54 2.95 3.19 -3.11
CA PHE A 54 4.10 4.06 -3.30
C PHE A 54 3.82 5.18 -4.31
N TYR A 55 3.22 4.84 -5.46
CA TYR A 55 2.82 5.81 -6.48
C TYR A 55 1.82 6.84 -5.93
N LEU A 56 0.77 6.39 -5.23
CA LEU A 56 -0.22 7.29 -4.63
C LEU A 56 0.36 8.15 -3.51
N LYS A 57 1.30 7.61 -2.72
CA LYS A 57 1.89 8.33 -1.59
C LYS A 57 2.93 9.36 -2.03
N PHE A 58 3.84 8.98 -2.93
CA PHE A 58 5.00 9.79 -3.28
C PHE A 58 4.82 10.56 -4.58
N ILE A 59 4.30 9.91 -5.63
CA ILE A 59 4.19 10.53 -6.96
C ILE A 59 2.96 11.45 -7.02
N ARG A 60 1.78 10.95 -6.67
CA ARG A 60 0.54 11.74 -6.70
C ARG A 60 0.53 12.90 -5.71
N HIS A 61 1.27 12.78 -4.59
CA HIS A 61 1.37 13.86 -3.62
C HIS A 61 2.33 14.97 -4.06
N ARG A 62 3.36 14.66 -4.87
CA ARG A 62 4.20 15.68 -5.52
C ARG A 62 3.43 16.54 -6.51
N THR A 63 2.54 15.94 -7.30
CA THR A 63 1.75 16.67 -8.32
C THR A 63 0.73 17.64 -7.74
N LYS A 64 0.36 17.49 -6.46
CA LYS A 64 -0.57 18.40 -5.76
C LYS A 64 0.12 19.57 -5.05
N GLN A 65 1.45 19.56 -4.98
CA GLN A 65 2.27 20.57 -4.29
C GLN A 65 3.04 21.46 -5.29
N GLN A 66 2.81 21.27 -6.59
CA GLN A 66 3.16 22.20 -7.67
C GLN A 66 1.88 22.88 -8.14
#